data_AF-A0A2D7IHE4-F1
#
_entry.id   AF-A0A2D7IHE4-F1
#
_cell.length_a   1.000
_cell.length_b   1.000
_cell.length_c   1.000
_cell.angle_alpha   90.00
_cell.angle_beta   90.00
_cell.angle_gamma   90.00
#
_symmetry.space_group_name_H-M   'P 1'
#
loop_
_entity.id
_entity.type
_entity.pdbx_description
1 polymer ?
#
loop_
_entity_poly.entity_id
_entity_poly.type
_entity_poly.pdbx_seq_one_letter_code
_entity_poly.pdbx_strand_id
1 'polypeptide(L)' 'MTKNVLILAAHPDDEVVGLSTKIRELIREGNFVYIFFLTNGVISKNSRWFWEKKITSFY' A
#
# COMPACT_ATOMS: atom_id res chain seq x y z
N MET A 1 -7.49 22.16 15.83
CA MET A 1 -7.39 21.04 16.80
C MET A 1 -6.73 19.89 16.08
N THR A 2 -5.61 19.41 16.60
CA THR A 2 -4.79 18.36 16.00
C THR A 2 -5.49 17.00 16.12
N LYS A 3 -5.58 16.24 15.02
CA LYS A 3 -6.19 14.89 15.01
C LYS A 3 -5.19 13.82 14.59
N ASN A 4 -5.45 12.59 15.01
CA ASN A 4 -4.78 11.39 14.50
C ASN A 4 -5.67 10.74 13.44
N VAL A 5 -5.14 10.52 12.25
CA VAL A 5 -5.84 9.91 11.11
C VAL A 5 -5.14 8.63 10.72
N LEU A 6 -5.88 7.53 10.63
CA LEU A 6 -5.39 6.24 10.14
C LEU A 6 -6.01 5.94 8.77
N ILE A 7 -5.14 5.66 7.80
CA ILE A 7 -5.51 5.22 6.45
C ILE A 7 -5.19 3.74 6.33
N LEU A 8 -6.18 2.95 5.91
CA LEU A 8 -6.00 1.54 5.58
C LEU A 8 -5.84 1.42 4.07
N ALA A 9 -4.68 0.95 3.62
CA ALA A 9 -4.36 0.72 2.21
C ALA A 9 -4.22 -0.79 1.96
N ALA A 10 -4.76 -1.29 0.85
CA ALA A 10 -4.73 -2.73 0.56
C ALA A 10 -3.30 -3.19 0.21
N HIS A 11 -2.62 -2.43 -0.63
CA HIS A 11 -1.22 -2.66 -1.01
C HIS A 11 -0.43 -1.35 -0.83
N PRO A 12 0.91 -1.43 -0.75
CA PRO A 12 1.75 -0.27 -0.97
C PRO A 12 1.43 0.30 -2.36
N ASP A 13 1.45 1.62 -2.52
CA ASP A 13 1.13 2.39 -3.73
C ASP A 13 -0.33 2.91 -3.78
N ASP A 14 -1.27 2.21 -3.14
CA ASP A 14 -2.69 2.61 -3.12
C ASP A 14 -2.91 3.97 -2.43
N GLU A 15 -2.09 4.31 -1.43
CA GLU A 15 -2.16 5.59 -0.71
C GLU A 15 -1.77 6.78 -1.57
N VAL A 16 -0.81 6.57 -2.48
CA VAL A 16 -0.31 7.61 -3.38
C VAL A 16 -1.27 7.81 -4.54
N VAL A 17 -1.74 6.71 -5.15
CA VAL A 17 -2.65 6.74 -6.29
C VAL A 17 -4.04 7.24 -5.89
N GLY A 18 -4.58 6.77 -4.76
CA GLY A 18 -5.95 7.04 -4.35
C GLY A 18 -6.14 8.26 -3.44
N LEU A 19 -5.14 8.60 -2.62
CA LEU A 19 -5.36 9.53 -1.50
C LEU A 19 -4.30 10.63 -1.31
N SER A 20 -3.31 10.73 -2.19
CA SER A 20 -2.16 11.65 -2.03
C SER A 20 -2.57 13.11 -1.78
N THR A 21 -3.52 13.65 -2.54
CA THR A 21 -4.01 15.02 -2.36
C THR A 21 -4.64 15.22 -0.97
N LYS A 22 -5.42 14.25 -0.49
CA LYS A 22 -6.09 14.35 0.81
C LYS A 22 -5.10 14.19 1.97
N ILE A 23 -4.13 13.28 1.85
CA ILE A 23 -3.03 13.14 2.81
C ILE A 23 -2.29 14.46 2.95
N ARG A 24 -1.96 15.11 1.83
CA ARG A 24 -1.28 16.41 1.83
C ARG A 24 -2.11 17.50 2.51
N GLU A 25 -3.41 17.56 2.26
CA GLU A 25 -4.32 18.50 2.93
C GLU A 25 -4.34 18.27 4.44
N LEU A 26 -4.51 17.02 4.89
CA LEU A 26 -4.54 16.66 6.31
C LEU A 26 -3.24 17.01 7.04
N ILE A 27 -2.09 16.80 6.40
CA ILE A 27 -0.78 17.18 6.94
C ILE A 27 -0.69 18.72 7.04
N ARG A 28 -1.15 19.46 6.03
CA ARG A 28 -1.14 20.94 6.02
C ARG A 28 -2.04 21.54 7.09
N GLU A 29 -3.13 20.87 7.45
CA GLU A 29 -3.99 21.23 8.58
C GLU A 29 -3.36 20.94 9.95
N GLY A 30 -2.18 20.31 9.96
CA GLY A 30 -1.42 19.97 11.17
C GLY A 30 -1.80 18.62 11.79
N ASN A 31 -2.54 17.76 11.07
CA ASN A 31 -2.91 16.44 11.60
C ASN A 31 -1.74 15.43 11.49
N PHE A 32 -1.76 14.42 12.36
CA PHE A 32 -0.88 13.26 12.25
C PHE A 32 -1.55 12.19 11.41
N VAL A 33 -0.89 11.79 10.33
CA VAL A 33 -1.41 10.78 9.38
C VAL A 33 -0.57 9.52 9.48
N TYR A 34 -1.25 8.39 9.71
CA TYR A 34 -0.67 7.05 9.75
C TYR A 34 -1.26 6.23 8.62
N ILE A 35 -0.44 5.38 8.01
CA ILE A 35 -0.87 4.51 6.90
C ILE A 35 -0.52 3.08 7.29
N PHE A 36 -1.51 2.19 7.23
CA PHE A 36 -1.34 0.77 7.49
C PHE A 36 -1.65 -0.01 6.22
N PHE A 37 -0.65 -0.73 5.72
CA PHE A 37 -0.76 -1.58 4.55
C PHE A 37 -1.21 -2.98 4.97
N LEU A 38 -2.36 -3.42 4.45
CA LEU A 38 -2.94 -4.73 4.77
C LEU A 38 -2.11 -5.87 4.18
N THR A 39 -1.44 -5.61 3.05
CA THR A 39 -0.58 -6.55 2.37
C THR A 39 0.70 -5.86 1.88
N ASN A 40 1.69 -6.63 1.47
CA ASN A 40 2.94 -6.14 0.91
C ASN A 40 2.95 -6.09 -0.63
N GLY A 41 1.80 -6.26 -1.30
CA GLY A 41 1.76 -6.32 -2.76
C GLY A 41 2.35 -7.59 -3.38
N VAL A 42 2.78 -8.58 -2.58
CA VAL A 42 3.37 -9.82 -3.09
C VAL A 42 2.30 -10.88 -3.29
N ILE A 43 2.06 -11.26 -4.55
CA ILE A 43 1.16 -12.35 -4.88
C ILE A 43 1.72 -13.71 -4.44
N SER A 44 0.82 -14.61 -4.01
CA SER A 44 1.18 -15.99 -3.66
C SER A 44 1.92 -16.69 -4.81
N LYS A 45 2.92 -17.52 -4.49
CA LYS A 45 3.67 -18.33 -5.46
C LYS A 45 2.75 -19.17 -6.36
N ASN A 46 1.64 -19.65 -5.83
CA ASN A 46 0.66 -20.46 -6.57
C ASN A 46 -0.21 -19.63 -7.53
N SER A 47 -0.35 -18.34 -7.23
CA SER A 47 -1.12 -17.36 -8.02
C SER A 47 -0.24 -16.57 -9.00
N ARG A 48 1.07 -16.84 -9.04
CA ARG A 48 1.97 -16.22 -10.02
C ARG A 48 1.58 -16.60 -11.44
N TRP A 49 1.92 -15.71 -12.35
CA TRP A 49 1.75 -15.93 -13.76
C TRP A 49 2.53 -17.16 -14.24
N PHE A 50 2.05 -17.81 -15.30
CA PHE A 50 2.64 -19.08 -15.78
C PHE A 50 4.11 -18.94 -16.20
N TRP A 51 4.54 -17.75 -16.63
CA TRP A 51 5.93 -17.47 -17.00
C TRP A 51 6.86 -17.32 -15.79
N GLU A 52 6.35 -16.89 -14.64
CA GLU A 52 7.13 -16.79 -13.40
C GLU A 52 7.30 -18.15 -12.71
N LYS A 53 6.38 -19.09 -12.93
CA LYS A 53 6.46 -20.45 -12.37
C LYS A 53 7.62 -21.28 -12.94
N LYS A 54 8.02 -21.02 -14.20
CA LYS A 54 9.11 -21.76 -14.87
C LYS A 54 10.50 -21.41 -14.34
N ILE A 55 10.69 -20.21 -13.82
CA ILE A 55 12.01 -19.72 -13.37
C ILE A 55 12.44 -20.40 -12.05
N THR A 56 11.49 -20.87 -11.24
CA THR A 56 11.77 -21.54 -9.96
C THR A 56 12.02 -23.04 -10.04
N SER A 57 11.96 -23.66 -11.23
CA SER A 57 12.20 -25.11 -11.39
C SER A 57 13.68 -25.49 -11.62
N PHE A 58 14.59 -24.51 -11.60
CA PHE A 58 16.04 -24.70 -11.83
C PHE A 58 16.89 -24.61 -10.55
N TYR A 59 16.27 -24.57 -9.37
CA TYR A 59 16.95 -24.63 -8.07
C TYR A 59 16.40 -25.77 -7.21
#